data_AF-A0A409WA07-F1
#
_entry.id   AF-A0A409WA07-F1
#
_cell.length_a   1.000
_cell.length_b   1.000
_cell.length_c   1.000
_cell.angle_alpha   90.00
_cell.angle_beta   90.00
_cell.angle_gamma   90.00
#
_symmetry.space_group_name_H-M   'P 1'
#
loop_
_entity.id
_entity.type
_entity.pdbx_description
1 polymer ?
#
loop_
_entity_poly.entity_id
_entity_poly.type
_entity_poly.pdbx_seq_one_letter_code
_entity_poly.pdbx_strand_id
1 'polypeptide(L)'
;MRSFFALLAAAASFVATVSAVPTASTDATVIKVFDSGVVESSISADEYLGGALQKRQTIDLSGATCQSTCSGSPGPGPNQNDCNVIINQLLGEGATKFSVNPNTVIFLTFNSCRVNFVNTTPDVVVYQGGTDNDWGSVASFLAGACNAAHGFSQGQCTFDEQPNAFIQVLHS
;
A
#
# COMPACT_ATOMS: atom_id res chain seq x y z
N MET A 1 23.32 63.46 0.95
CA MET A 1 22.09 62.96 0.30
C MET A 1 22.37 61.55 -0.19
N ARG A 2 21.60 60.57 0.31
CA ARG A 2 21.05 59.35 -0.34
C ARG A 2 21.96 58.69 -1.41
N SER A 3 22.38 57.43 -1.29
CA SER A 3 21.50 56.27 -1.19
C SER A 3 22.23 55.00 -0.75
N PHE A 4 21.52 54.23 0.06
CA PHE A 4 21.68 52.81 0.33
C PHE A 4 21.31 51.98 -0.90
N PHE A 5 21.98 50.85 -1.17
CA PHE A 5 21.38 49.62 -1.69
C PHE A 5 22.42 48.49 -1.58
N ALA A 6 22.36 47.73 -0.49
CA ALA A 6 23.05 46.44 -0.38
C ALA A 6 22.05 45.34 -0.75
N LEU A 7 22.27 44.69 -1.90
CA LEU A 7 21.55 43.49 -2.31
C LEU A 7 22.02 42.31 -1.45
N LEU A 8 21.18 41.84 -0.53
CA LEU A 8 21.33 40.49 0.03
C LEU A 8 20.61 39.50 -0.89
N ALA A 9 21.37 38.66 -1.57
CA ALA A 9 20.86 37.48 -2.25
C ALA A 9 20.58 36.39 -1.21
N ALA A 10 19.29 36.12 -0.95
CA ALA A 10 18.88 34.97 -0.14
C ALA A 10 18.87 33.72 -1.04
N ALA A 11 19.87 32.85 -0.89
CA ALA A 11 19.87 31.53 -1.50
C ALA A 11 18.89 30.62 -0.72
N ALA A 12 17.75 30.30 -1.34
CA ALA A 12 16.80 29.34 -0.80
C ALA A 12 17.31 27.92 -1.07
N SER A 13 17.76 27.24 -0.02
CA SER A 13 18.13 25.83 -0.07
C SER A 13 16.85 24.98 -0.14
N PHE A 14 16.56 24.44 -1.33
CA PHE A 14 15.54 23.41 -1.48
C PHE A 14 16.09 22.09 -0.94
N VAL A 15 15.65 21.70 0.26
CA VAL A 15 15.88 20.36 0.79
C VAL A 15 14.92 19.42 0.06
N ALA A 16 15.42 18.71 -0.94
CA ALA A 16 14.71 17.59 -1.54
C ALA A 16 14.68 16.45 -0.51
N THR A 17 13.53 16.27 0.15
CA THR A 17 13.26 15.05 0.90
C THR A 17 13.04 13.92 -0.08
N VAL A 18 14.11 13.17 -0.38
CA VAL A 18 14.02 11.84 -0.98
C VAL A 18 13.22 10.97 -0.02
N SER A 19 11.94 10.78 -0.31
CA SER A 19 11.18 9.67 0.25
C SER A 19 11.79 8.41 -0.36
N ALA A 20 12.50 7.66 0.47
CA ALA A 20 12.97 6.34 0.09
C ALA A 20 11.73 5.50 -0.25
N VAL A 21 11.56 5.20 -1.54
CA VAL A 21 10.67 4.13 -1.97
C VAL A 21 11.19 2.88 -1.29
N PRO A 22 10.37 2.14 -0.53
CA PRO A 22 10.83 0.90 0.08
C PRO A 22 11.30 -0.03 -1.03
N THR A 23 12.62 -0.23 -1.09
CA THR A 23 13.25 -1.20 -1.96
C THR A 23 12.66 -2.55 -1.60
N ALA A 24 12.04 -3.23 -2.57
CA ALA A 24 11.48 -4.56 -2.37
C ALA A 24 12.54 -5.45 -1.69
N SER A 25 12.25 -5.89 -0.46
CA SER A 25 13.10 -6.85 0.24
C SER A 25 13.18 -8.12 -0.61
N THR A 26 14.39 -8.64 -0.76
CA THR A 26 14.70 -9.89 -1.48
C THR A 26 14.29 -11.14 -0.70
N ASP A 27 13.76 -11.02 0.52
CA ASP A 27 13.39 -12.15 1.41
C ASP A 27 11.88 -12.41 1.50
N ALA A 28 11.08 -11.92 0.53
CA ALA A 28 9.66 -12.26 0.45
C ALA A 28 9.46 -13.78 0.26
N THR A 29 8.86 -14.42 1.26
CA THR A 29 8.54 -15.84 1.20
C THR A 29 7.28 -16.04 0.37
N VAL A 30 7.36 -16.80 -0.72
CA VAL A 30 6.18 -17.15 -1.53
C VAL A 30 5.29 -18.09 -0.71
N ILE A 31 4.05 -17.65 -0.47
CA ILE A 31 3.03 -18.42 0.25
C ILE A 31 2.28 -19.33 -0.73
N LYS A 32 1.82 -18.77 -1.85
CA LYS A 32 0.99 -19.47 -2.83
C LYS A 32 1.20 -18.87 -4.22
N VAL A 33 1.16 -19.74 -5.23
CA VAL A 33 1.03 -19.35 -6.64
C VAL A 33 -0.30 -19.93 -7.13
N PHE A 34 -1.18 -19.06 -7.61
CA PHE A 34 -2.49 -19.46 -8.14
C PHE A 34 -2.35 -19.86 -9.62
N ASP A 35 -3.26 -20.71 -10.11
CA ASP A 35 -3.30 -21.13 -11.52
C ASP A 35 -3.50 -19.94 -12.49
N SER A 36 -4.06 -18.83 -12.01
CA SER A 36 -4.17 -17.56 -12.73
C SER A 36 -2.85 -16.81 -12.91
N GLY A 37 -1.78 -17.25 -12.25
CA GLY A 37 -0.48 -16.57 -12.23
C GLY A 37 -0.34 -15.50 -11.15
N VAL A 38 -1.36 -15.31 -10.29
CA VAL A 38 -1.22 -14.45 -9.09
C VAL A 38 -0.22 -15.10 -8.13
N VAL A 39 0.71 -14.31 -7.60
CA VAL A 39 1.67 -14.73 -6.59
C VAL A 39 1.38 -14.04 -5.28
N GLU A 40 1.13 -14.83 -4.23
CA GLU A 40 1.04 -14.38 -2.85
C GLU A 40 2.36 -14.62 -2.14
N SER A 41 2.93 -13.59 -1.55
CA SER A 41 4.16 -13.67 -0.76
C SER A 41 4.07 -12.81 0.50
N SER A 42 4.92 -13.08 1.49
CA SER A 42 4.94 -12.29 2.73
C SER A 42 6.34 -12.00 3.25
N ILE A 43 6.47 -10.91 3.99
CA ILE A 43 7.63 -10.57 4.81
C ILE A 43 7.22 -10.14 6.22
N SER A 44 8.18 -10.08 7.12
CA SER A 44 8.00 -9.42 8.42
C SER A 44 7.77 -7.92 8.22
N ALA A 45 6.78 -7.35 8.91
CA ALA A 45 6.59 -5.90 8.91
C ALA A 45 7.71 -5.17 9.66
N ASP A 46 8.43 -5.85 10.56
CA ASP A 46 9.61 -5.30 11.23
C ASP A 46 10.75 -5.14 10.22
N GLU A 47 10.82 -6.01 9.22
CA GLU A 47 11.74 -5.88 8.08
C GLU A 47 11.25 -4.81 7.09
N TYR A 48 9.93 -4.68 6.94
CA TYR A 48 9.31 -3.65 6.10
C TYR A 48 9.43 -2.23 6.69
N LEU A 49 9.30 -2.06 8.02
CA LEU A 49 9.20 -0.75 8.71
C LEU A 49 10.13 -0.54 9.93
N GLY A 50 10.83 -1.57 10.45
CA GLY A 50 11.94 -1.40 11.40
C GLY A 50 11.65 -1.32 12.91
N GLY A 51 10.69 -2.07 13.50
CA GLY A 51 10.40 -2.02 14.95
C GLY A 51 9.83 -3.30 15.57
N ALA A 52 9.81 -3.45 16.92
CA ALA A 52 9.42 -4.68 17.65
C ALA A 52 8.15 -4.51 18.53
N LEU A 53 7.37 -5.57 18.78
CA LEU A 53 6.01 -5.50 19.37
C LEU A 53 5.63 -6.50 20.50
N GLN A 54 4.56 -6.12 21.24
CA GLN A 54 3.95 -6.74 22.44
C GLN A 54 2.52 -7.31 22.17
N LYS A 55 1.78 -7.72 23.22
CA LYS A 55 0.64 -8.68 23.28
C LYS A 55 -0.57 -8.53 22.30
N ARG A 56 -1.11 -9.70 21.90
CA ARG A 56 -2.11 -10.04 20.85
C ARG A 56 -3.61 -9.79 21.19
N GLN A 57 -4.32 -9.12 20.30
CA GLN A 57 -5.77 -9.04 20.08
C GLN A 57 -6.09 -9.21 18.57
N THR A 58 -7.37 -9.16 18.17
CA THR A 58 -7.79 -9.21 16.75
C THR A 58 -8.54 -7.93 16.42
N ILE A 59 -8.09 -7.24 15.38
CA ILE A 59 -8.67 -6.02 14.83
C ILE A 59 -9.48 -6.38 13.60
N ASP A 60 -10.76 -6.00 13.59
CA ASP A 60 -11.63 -6.20 12.44
C ASP A 60 -11.88 -4.85 11.74
N LEU A 61 -11.42 -4.70 10.49
CA LEU A 61 -11.57 -3.47 9.69
C LEU A 61 -12.82 -3.50 8.79
N SER A 62 -13.81 -4.31 9.17
CA SER A 62 -15.11 -4.41 8.52
C SER A 62 -15.80 -3.05 8.39
N GLY A 63 -15.92 -2.53 7.17
CA GLY A 63 -16.62 -1.25 6.92
C GLY A 63 -15.88 -0.02 7.48
N ALA A 64 -14.63 -0.18 7.92
CA ALA A 64 -13.81 0.92 8.37
C ALA A 64 -13.53 1.87 7.20
N THR A 65 -13.67 3.17 7.44
CA THR A 65 -13.29 4.18 6.46
C THR A 65 -11.78 4.28 6.39
N CYS A 66 -11.27 4.62 5.20
CA CYS A 66 -9.87 4.90 5.01
C CYS A 66 -9.65 6.18 4.22
N GLN A 67 -8.55 6.84 4.51
CA GLN A 67 -8.07 7.96 3.72
C GLN A 67 -7.21 7.45 2.58
N SER A 68 -7.66 7.71 1.35
CA SER A 68 -6.90 7.39 0.15
C SER A 68 -5.93 8.50 -0.18
N THR A 69 -4.66 8.14 -0.34
CA THR A 69 -3.59 9.04 -0.77
C THR A 69 -2.91 8.46 -1.99
N CYS A 70 -2.71 9.28 -3.03
CA CYS A 70 -1.91 8.91 -4.18
C CYS A 70 -0.53 9.57 -4.05
N SER A 71 0.52 8.82 -4.39
CA SER A 71 1.89 9.34 -4.35
C SER A 71 2.73 8.74 -5.48
N GLY A 72 3.97 9.22 -5.58
CA GLY A 72 4.90 8.82 -6.62
C GLY A 72 5.25 9.93 -7.61
N SER A 73 6.05 9.54 -8.59
CA SER A 73 6.48 10.40 -9.70
C SER A 73 5.79 9.96 -10.99
N PRO A 74 5.71 10.85 -12.01
CA PRO A 74 5.28 10.46 -13.34
C PRO A 74 6.10 9.27 -13.83
N GLY A 75 5.42 8.17 -14.15
CA GLY A 75 6.05 6.88 -14.40
C GLY A 75 5.01 5.77 -14.53
N PRO A 76 5.45 4.50 -14.52
CA PRO A 76 4.52 3.39 -14.51
C PRO A 76 3.75 3.38 -13.18
N GLY A 77 2.43 3.31 -13.29
CA GLY A 77 1.52 3.21 -12.15
C GLY A 77 0.79 1.86 -12.17
N PRO A 78 0.03 1.57 -11.12
CA PRO A 78 -0.78 0.36 -11.08
C PRO A 78 -1.77 0.32 -12.25
N ASN A 79 -1.89 -0.84 -12.87
CA ASN A 79 -2.89 -1.09 -13.90
C ASN A 79 -4.14 -1.69 -13.26
N GLN A 80 -5.28 -1.01 -13.40
CA GLN A 80 -6.54 -1.46 -12.79
C GLN A 80 -7.00 -2.83 -13.29
N ASN A 81 -6.78 -3.18 -14.55
CA ASN A 81 -7.16 -4.49 -15.08
C ASN A 81 -6.33 -5.60 -14.44
N ASP A 82 -5.02 -5.40 -14.30
CA ASP A 82 -4.14 -6.37 -13.64
C ASP A 82 -4.51 -6.53 -12.15
N CYS A 83 -4.83 -5.43 -11.45
CA CYS A 83 -5.29 -5.50 -10.07
C CYS A 83 -6.64 -6.21 -9.94
N ASN A 84 -7.55 -6.02 -10.90
CA ASN A 84 -8.83 -6.72 -10.91
C ASN A 84 -8.67 -8.24 -11.08
N VAL A 85 -7.59 -8.72 -11.73
CA VAL A 85 -7.29 -10.16 -11.79
C VAL A 85 -6.97 -10.70 -10.39
N ILE A 86 -6.15 -9.99 -9.60
CA ILE A 86 -5.84 -10.35 -8.21
C ILE A 86 -7.13 -10.39 -7.38
N ILE A 87 -7.96 -9.35 -7.49
CA ILE A 87 -9.22 -9.23 -6.73
C ILE A 87 -10.16 -10.39 -7.07
N ASN A 88 -10.39 -10.62 -8.35
CA ASN A 88 -11.27 -11.69 -8.83
C ASN A 88 -10.76 -13.08 -8.44
N GLN A 89 -9.43 -13.29 -8.44
CA GLN A 89 -8.85 -14.56 -8.02
C GLN A 89 -9.15 -14.86 -6.55
N LEU A 90 -8.93 -13.91 -5.65
CA LEU A 90 -9.19 -14.12 -4.23
C LEU A 90 -10.69 -14.24 -3.93
N LEU A 91 -11.53 -13.40 -4.54
CA LEU A 91 -12.98 -13.50 -4.39
C LEU A 91 -13.51 -14.84 -4.95
N GLY A 92 -12.94 -15.31 -6.06
CA GLY A 92 -13.27 -16.62 -6.66
C GLY A 92 -12.91 -17.80 -5.76
N GLU A 93 -11.89 -17.68 -4.92
CA GLU A 93 -11.53 -18.66 -3.88
C GLU A 93 -12.42 -18.55 -2.63
N GLY A 94 -13.38 -17.61 -2.61
CA GLY A 94 -14.27 -17.37 -1.48
C GLY A 94 -13.65 -16.50 -0.38
N ALA A 95 -12.62 -15.71 -0.67
CA ALA A 95 -11.99 -14.80 0.30
C ALA A 95 -12.88 -13.59 0.61
N THR A 96 -13.93 -13.80 1.41
CA THR A 96 -14.78 -12.74 1.97
C THR A 96 -14.12 -12.06 3.18
N LYS A 97 -13.04 -12.65 3.72
CA LYS A 97 -12.21 -12.08 4.77
C LYS A 97 -10.76 -12.42 4.48
N PHE A 98 -9.88 -11.44 4.61
CA PHE A 98 -8.45 -11.58 4.42
C PHE A 98 -7.75 -11.19 5.72
N SER A 99 -7.18 -12.18 6.41
CA SER A 99 -6.54 -11.97 7.71
C SER A 99 -5.04 -11.85 7.54
N VAL A 100 -4.47 -10.77 8.08
CA VAL A 100 -3.04 -10.52 8.08
C VAL A 100 -2.54 -10.62 9.50
N ASN A 101 -1.56 -11.50 9.71
CA ASN A 101 -0.95 -11.68 11.02
C ASN A 101 -0.27 -10.38 11.50
N PRO A 102 -0.09 -10.22 12.83
CA PRO A 102 0.73 -9.15 13.37
C PRO A 102 2.09 -9.12 12.67
N ASN A 103 2.60 -7.92 12.46
CA ASN A 103 3.90 -7.67 11.86
C ASN A 103 4.13 -8.45 10.57
N THR A 104 3.12 -8.46 9.71
CA THR A 104 3.20 -9.14 8.44
C THR A 104 2.77 -8.20 7.34
N VAL A 105 3.50 -8.26 6.23
CA VAL A 105 3.05 -7.68 4.97
C VAL A 105 2.78 -8.83 4.02
N ILE A 106 1.59 -8.83 3.41
CA ILE A 106 1.25 -9.76 2.34
C ILE A 106 1.24 -9.00 1.03
N PHE A 107 1.95 -9.52 0.05
CA PHE A 107 2.00 -9.03 -1.32
C PHE A 107 1.20 -9.97 -2.21
N LEU A 108 0.30 -9.41 -3.00
CA LEU A 108 -0.33 -10.08 -4.13
C LEU A 108 0.17 -9.40 -5.39
N THR A 109 0.82 -10.14 -6.25
CA THR A 109 1.39 -9.61 -7.49
C THR A 109 0.83 -10.33 -8.69
N PHE A 110 0.43 -9.57 -9.71
CA PHE A 110 0.07 -10.08 -11.02
C PHE A 110 0.47 -9.06 -12.08
N ASN A 111 1.32 -9.50 -13.01
CA ASN A 111 1.84 -8.67 -14.10
C ASN A 111 2.37 -7.32 -13.58
N SER A 112 1.71 -6.20 -13.90
CA SER A 112 2.15 -4.87 -13.51
C SER A 112 1.55 -4.35 -12.20
N CYS A 113 0.62 -5.09 -11.58
CA CYS A 113 -0.02 -4.69 -10.34
C CYS A 113 0.53 -5.46 -9.13
N ARG A 114 0.79 -4.73 -8.05
CA ARG A 114 1.03 -5.29 -6.72
C ARG A 114 0.08 -4.65 -5.70
N VAL A 115 -0.60 -5.50 -4.93
CA VAL A 115 -1.44 -5.12 -3.79
C VAL A 115 -0.75 -5.57 -2.51
N ASN A 116 -0.49 -4.65 -1.60
CA ASN A 116 0.12 -4.92 -0.30
C ASN A 116 -0.94 -4.77 0.78
N PHE A 117 -1.06 -5.76 1.65
CA PHE A 117 -1.75 -5.65 2.92
C PHE A 117 -0.71 -5.55 4.02
N VAL A 118 -0.63 -4.38 4.65
CA VAL A 118 0.37 -4.11 5.68
C VAL A 118 -0.31 -4.13 7.03
N ASN A 119 0.17 -4.98 7.92
CA ASN A 119 -0.23 -5.00 9.32
C ASN A 119 1.01 -4.87 10.21
N THR A 120 1.18 -3.69 10.80
CA THR A 120 2.23 -3.42 11.80
C THR A 120 1.65 -3.24 13.19
N THR A 121 0.38 -3.63 13.37
CA THR A 121 -0.24 -3.74 14.67
C THR A 121 0.24 -5.02 15.36
N PRO A 122 0.21 -5.07 16.71
CA PRO A 122 0.46 -6.30 17.46
C PRO A 122 -0.64 -7.36 17.30
N ASP A 123 -1.68 -7.06 16.53
CA ASP A 123 -2.95 -7.77 16.47
C ASP A 123 -3.17 -8.36 15.08
N VAL A 124 -3.98 -9.41 14.96
CA VAL A 124 -4.39 -9.90 13.63
C VAL A 124 -5.36 -8.89 13.05
N VAL A 125 -5.09 -8.38 11.86
CA VAL A 125 -6.00 -7.47 11.15
C VAL A 125 -6.81 -8.27 10.15
N VAL A 126 -8.13 -8.11 10.16
CA VAL A 126 -9.04 -8.74 9.22
C VAL A 126 -9.60 -7.67 8.28
N TYR A 127 -9.29 -7.80 6.99
CA TYR A 127 -9.88 -6.99 5.92
C TYR A 127 -11.08 -7.74 5.34
N GLN A 128 -12.22 -7.07 5.15
CA GLN A 128 -13.39 -7.71 4.53
C GLN A 128 -13.37 -7.62 3.01
N GLY A 129 -13.87 -8.68 2.36
CA GLY A 129 -14.10 -8.87 0.93
C GLY A 129 -15.60 -9.04 0.65
N GLY A 130 -16.14 -8.44 -0.42
CA GLY A 130 -17.50 -8.68 -0.89
C GLY A 130 -18.60 -7.75 -0.34
N THR A 131 -18.26 -6.59 0.23
CA THR A 131 -19.22 -5.57 0.72
C THR A 131 -18.80 -4.17 0.25
N ASP A 132 -19.68 -3.18 0.33
CA ASP A 132 -19.30 -1.78 0.09
C ASP A 132 -18.17 -1.38 1.07
N ASN A 133 -17.04 -0.85 0.55
CA ASN A 133 -15.77 -0.61 1.24
C ASN A 133 -14.95 -1.86 1.59
N ASP A 134 -15.06 -2.93 0.79
CA ASP A 134 -14.17 -4.08 0.90
C ASP A 134 -12.75 -3.82 0.36
N TRP A 135 -11.80 -4.69 0.73
CA TRP A 135 -10.41 -4.56 0.27
C TRP A 135 -10.26 -4.61 -1.25
N GLY A 136 -11.17 -5.28 -1.96
CA GLY A 136 -11.14 -5.41 -3.41
C GLY A 136 -11.52 -4.11 -4.11
N SER A 137 -12.58 -3.47 -3.63
CA SER A 137 -13.07 -2.17 -4.08
C SER A 137 -12.06 -1.07 -3.76
N VAL A 138 -11.42 -1.11 -2.59
CA VAL A 138 -10.28 -0.25 -2.25
C VAL A 138 -9.12 -0.46 -3.24
N ALA A 139 -8.71 -1.71 -3.47
CA ALA A 139 -7.59 -1.99 -4.36
C ALA A 139 -7.89 -1.56 -5.81
N SER A 140 -9.10 -1.82 -6.32
CA SER A 140 -9.54 -1.38 -7.65
C SER A 140 -9.62 0.14 -7.76
N PHE A 141 -10.15 0.80 -6.73
CA PHE A 141 -10.21 2.27 -6.66
C PHE A 141 -8.82 2.89 -6.69
N LEU A 142 -7.90 2.42 -5.84
CA LEU A 142 -6.52 2.92 -5.80
C LEU A 142 -5.81 2.68 -7.14
N ALA A 143 -6.02 1.53 -7.78
CA ALA A 143 -5.46 1.25 -9.11
C ALA A 143 -6.05 2.13 -10.22
N GLY A 144 -7.31 2.54 -10.11
CA GLY A 144 -7.96 3.46 -11.06
C GLY A 144 -7.57 4.91 -10.84
N ALA A 145 -7.53 5.36 -9.58
CA ALA A 145 -7.33 6.77 -9.21
C ALA A 145 -5.85 7.15 -9.10
N CYS A 146 -4.99 6.23 -8.66
CA CYS A 146 -3.56 6.47 -8.41
C CYS A 146 -2.67 5.82 -9.46
N ASN A 147 -3.03 5.94 -10.74
CA ASN A 147 -2.27 5.36 -11.86
C ASN A 147 -1.44 6.39 -12.66
N ALA A 148 -0.72 5.87 -13.66
CA ALA A 148 0.13 6.64 -14.55
C ALA A 148 -0.62 7.74 -15.32
N ALA A 149 -1.90 7.52 -15.68
CA ALA A 149 -2.71 8.52 -16.38
C ALA A 149 -2.97 9.76 -15.52
N HIS A 150 -2.89 9.62 -14.20
CA HIS A 150 -3.00 10.70 -13.23
C HIS A 150 -1.64 11.18 -12.70
N GLY A 151 -0.53 10.67 -13.24
CA GLY A 151 0.83 11.05 -12.84
C GLY A 151 1.28 10.45 -11.50
N PHE A 152 0.59 9.42 -11.01
CA PHE A 152 0.91 8.71 -9.77
C PHE A 152 1.49 7.33 -10.08
N SER A 153 2.34 6.83 -9.18
CA SER A 153 2.91 5.47 -9.30
C SER A 153 2.38 4.51 -8.24
N GLN A 154 1.65 5.02 -7.24
CA GLN A 154 1.08 4.23 -6.16
C GLN A 154 -0.10 4.93 -5.46
N GLY A 155 -0.97 4.13 -4.85
CA GLY A 155 -2.04 4.56 -3.96
C GLY A 155 -1.99 3.84 -2.63
N GLN A 156 -2.43 4.49 -1.57
CA GLN A 156 -2.51 3.92 -0.23
C GLN A 156 -3.82 4.33 0.44
N CYS A 157 -4.48 3.36 1.06
CA CYS A 157 -5.68 3.51 1.88
C CYS A 157 -5.28 3.19 3.33
N THR A 158 -5.19 4.24 4.15
CA THR A 158 -4.88 4.14 5.58
C THR A 158 -6.17 4.22 6.38
N PHE A 159 -6.44 3.20 7.20
CA PHE A 159 -7.69 3.13 7.96
C PHE A 159 -7.67 4.11 9.14
N ASP A 160 -8.75 4.87 9.30
CA ASP A 160 -8.84 5.94 10.30
C ASP A 160 -8.66 5.41 11.73
N GLU A 161 -9.20 4.22 11.99
CA GLU A 161 -9.19 3.58 13.30
C GLU A 161 -7.85 2.88 13.59
N GLN A 162 -7.06 2.56 12.55
CA GLN A 162 -5.84 1.76 12.63
C GLN A 162 -4.82 2.21 11.58
N PRO A 163 -4.09 3.32 11.82
CA PRO A 163 -3.13 3.84 10.84
C PRO A 163 -1.93 2.91 10.59
N ASN A 164 -1.71 1.95 11.49
CA ASN A 164 -0.70 0.89 11.39
C ASN A 164 -1.18 -0.32 10.58
N ALA A 165 -2.40 -0.26 10.04
CA ALA A 165 -2.92 -1.21 9.08
C ALA A 165 -3.34 -0.43 7.82
N PHE A 166 -2.87 -0.86 6.65
CA PHE A 166 -3.23 -0.16 5.40
C PHE A 166 -3.15 -1.08 4.19
N ILE A 167 -3.87 -0.68 3.14
CA ILE A 167 -3.79 -1.30 1.82
C ILE A 167 -3.00 -0.37 0.92
N GLN A 168 -2.00 -0.89 0.22
CA GLN A 168 -1.22 -0.14 -0.75
C GLN A 168 -1.28 -0.83 -2.11
N VAL A 169 -1.42 -0.06 -3.17
CA VAL A 169 -1.45 -0.54 -4.55
C VAL A 169 -0.38 0.21 -5.33
N LEU A 170 0.50 -0.52 -6.00
CA LEU A 170 1.63 0.05 -6.72
C LEU A 170 1.96 -0.77 -7.97
N HIS A 171 2.80 -0.20 -8.82
CA HIS A 171 3.41 -0.92 -9.93
C HIS A 171 4.45 -1.95 -9.43
N SER A 172 4.46 -3.16 -10.01
CA SER A 172 5.41 -4.23 -9.64
C SER A 172 6.77 -4.13 -10.32
#